data_AF-A0A2K8TB11-F1
#
_entry.id   AF-A0A2K8TB11-F1
#
_cell.length_a   1.000
_cell.length_b   1.000
_cell.length_c   1.000
_cell.angle_alpha   90.00
_cell.angle_beta   90.00
_cell.angle_gamma   90.00
#
_symmetry.space_group_name_H-M   'P 1'
#
loop_
_entity.id
_entity.type
_entity.pdbx_description
1 polymer ?
#
loop_
_entity_poly.entity_id
_entity_poly.type
_entity_poly.pdbx_seq_one_letter_code
_entity_poly.pdbx_strand_id
1 'polypeptide(L)'
;MTNYLLPEDFRVYVSDEGGVVNWATPGYTEKILPTVNKYMLRDGGYIACYSRNEQGSIYSVGGGIYVMGQIRLQGRYIGRIFHPLGYEGKDISAAVEFKTLCNQTFAAARNGGWAGGDTGGWFGIE
;
A
#
# COMPACT_ATOMS: atom_id res chain seq x y z
N MET A 1 16.27 -13.64 -9.83
CA MET A 1 15.04 -13.20 -9.15
C MET A 1 15.29 -11.82 -8.57
N THR A 2 14.45 -10.84 -8.90
CA THR A 2 14.46 -9.50 -8.30
C THR A 2 13.84 -9.60 -6.90
N ASN A 3 14.65 -9.98 -5.90
CA ASN A 3 14.24 -10.25 -4.51
C ASN A 3 13.64 -9.04 -3.75
N TYR A 4 13.39 -7.92 -4.42
CA TYR A 4 12.88 -6.66 -3.86
C TYR A 4 11.58 -6.17 -4.55
N LEU A 5 11.05 -6.95 -5.50
CA LEU A 5 9.75 -6.71 -6.11
C LEU A 5 8.75 -7.71 -5.56
N LEU A 6 7.59 -7.20 -5.18
CA LEU A 6 6.48 -7.99 -4.76
C LEU A 6 5.62 -8.38 -5.95
N PRO A 7 5.03 -9.58 -5.93
CA PRO A 7 4.18 -10.05 -7.01
C PRO A 7 2.96 -9.14 -7.18
N GLU A 8 2.48 -9.00 -8.42
CA GLU A 8 1.33 -8.14 -8.72
C GLU A 8 0.04 -8.62 -8.02
N ASP A 9 -0.04 -9.93 -7.77
CA ASP A 9 -1.09 -10.63 -7.02
C ASP A 9 -0.70 -10.90 -5.56
N PHE A 10 0.00 -9.96 -4.91
CA PHE A 10 0.48 -10.10 -3.54
C PHE A 10 -0.62 -10.53 -2.57
N ARG A 11 -0.45 -11.71 -1.96
CA ARG A 11 -1.42 -12.29 -1.03
C ARG A 11 -1.25 -11.68 0.34
N VAL A 12 -2.36 -11.22 0.90
CA VAL A 12 -2.47 -10.79 2.28
C VAL A 12 -3.59 -11.56 2.95
N TYR A 13 -3.49 -11.69 4.27
CA TYR A 13 -4.49 -12.34 5.09
C TYR A 13 -4.99 -11.31 6.07
N VAL A 14 -6.30 -11.17 6.17
CA VAL A 14 -6.98 -10.08 6.87
C VAL A 14 -7.91 -10.67 7.92
N SER A 15 -7.81 -10.19 9.15
CA SER A 15 -8.75 -10.53 10.23
C SER A 15 -9.92 -9.54 10.27
N ASP A 16 -11.03 -9.98 10.83
CA ASP A 16 -12.21 -9.13 11.06
C ASP A 16 -11.91 -7.96 12.02
N GLU A 17 -10.88 -8.10 12.85
CA GLU A 17 -10.41 -7.07 13.81
C GLU A 17 -9.45 -6.04 13.16
N GLY A 18 -9.17 -6.14 11.86
CA GLY A 18 -8.32 -5.20 11.13
C GLY A 18 -6.83 -5.51 11.14
N GLY A 19 -6.41 -6.63 11.74
CA GLY A 19 -5.05 -7.16 11.58
C GLY A 19 -4.81 -7.69 10.17
N VAL A 20 -3.61 -7.41 9.62
CA VAL A 20 -3.18 -7.85 8.28
C VAL A 20 -1.79 -8.46 8.35
N VAL A 21 -1.59 -9.58 7.67
CA VAL A 21 -0.30 -10.30 7.55
C VAL A 21 -0.09 -10.83 6.13
N ASN A 22 1.13 -11.25 5.80
CA ASN A 22 1.48 -11.84 4.48
C ASN A 22 1.70 -13.37 4.51
N TRP A 23 1.26 -14.05 5.57
CA TRP A 23 1.28 -15.51 5.67
C TRP A 23 -0.09 -16.05 6.11
N ALA A 24 -0.41 -17.27 5.67
CA ALA A 24 -1.66 -17.93 6.02
C ALA A 24 -1.77 -18.09 7.54
N THR A 25 -2.85 -17.56 8.11
CA THR A 25 -3.08 -17.53 9.55
C THR A 25 -4.50 -18.00 9.85
N PRO A 26 -4.72 -18.93 10.80
CA PRO A 26 -6.05 -19.36 11.19
C PRO A 26 -6.95 -18.18 11.59
N GLY A 27 -8.19 -18.17 11.08
CA GLY A 27 -9.15 -17.10 11.35
C GLY A 27 -8.98 -15.84 10.48
N TYR A 28 -8.00 -15.82 9.57
CA TYR A 28 -7.82 -14.71 8.62
C TYR A 28 -8.36 -15.11 7.24
N THR A 29 -8.93 -14.14 6.54
CA THR A 29 -9.40 -14.29 5.16
C THR A 29 -8.30 -13.91 4.18
N GLU A 30 -7.98 -14.80 3.24
CA GLU A 30 -7.06 -14.50 2.14
C GLU A 30 -7.66 -13.45 1.19
N LYS A 31 -6.85 -12.47 0.81
CA LYS A 31 -7.15 -11.44 -0.18
C LYS A 31 -5.95 -11.21 -1.09
N ILE A 32 -6.23 -10.77 -2.31
CA ILE A 32 -5.20 -10.25 -3.22
C ILE A 32 -5.11 -8.74 -3.02
N LEU A 33 -3.92 -8.25 -2.70
CA LEU A 33 -3.61 -6.83 -2.62
C LEU A 33 -3.02 -6.36 -3.97
N PRO A 34 -3.78 -5.60 -4.77
CA PRO A 34 -3.30 -5.13 -6.07
C PRO A 34 -1.99 -4.37 -5.94
N THR A 35 -0.94 -4.88 -6.59
CA THR A 35 0.43 -4.38 -6.46
C THR A 35 0.94 -3.91 -7.80
N VAL A 36 1.25 -2.61 -7.91
CA VAL A 36 1.71 -2.02 -9.18
C VAL A 36 3.18 -1.64 -9.07
N ASN A 37 4.05 -2.37 -9.76
CA ASN A 37 5.48 -2.11 -9.77
C ASN A 37 5.86 -1.02 -10.80
N LYS A 38 5.58 0.26 -10.51
CA LYS A 38 5.96 1.37 -11.40
C LYS A 38 7.46 1.65 -11.44
N TYR A 39 8.18 1.30 -10.39
CA TYR A 39 9.62 1.46 -10.28
C TYR A 39 10.29 0.10 -10.06
N MET A 40 11.27 -0.25 -10.89
CA MET A 40 11.83 -1.62 -10.96
C MET A 40 13.25 -1.75 -10.41
N LEU A 41 13.88 -0.65 -9.97
CA LEU A 41 15.24 -0.69 -9.40
C LEU A 41 15.23 -0.86 -7.88
N ARG A 42 16.39 -1.16 -7.32
CA ARG A 42 16.55 -1.58 -5.92
C ARG A 42 16.16 -0.51 -4.90
N ASP A 43 16.41 0.76 -5.21
CA ASP A 43 16.11 1.94 -4.40
C ASP A 43 14.64 2.35 -4.51
N GLY A 44 13.75 1.39 -4.26
CA GLY A 44 12.33 1.65 -4.23
C GLY A 44 11.64 0.88 -3.13
N GLY A 45 10.45 1.33 -2.87
CA GLY A 45 9.53 0.77 -1.91
C GLY A 45 8.15 1.21 -2.32
N TYR A 46 7.21 1.13 -1.40
CA TYR A 46 5.83 1.24 -1.80
C TYR A 46 5.02 2.12 -0.88
N ILE A 47 4.09 2.82 -1.53
CA ILE A 47 2.99 3.51 -0.88
C ILE A 47 1.75 2.61 -0.93
N ALA A 48 0.93 2.67 0.11
CA ALA A 48 -0.44 2.17 0.05
C ALA A 48 -1.37 3.29 -0.43
N CYS A 49 -2.37 2.91 -1.22
CA CYS A 49 -3.45 3.79 -1.64
C CYS A 49 -4.69 3.54 -0.79
N TYR A 50 -5.15 4.59 -0.13
CA TYR A 50 -6.28 4.57 0.78
C TYR A 50 -7.47 5.31 0.19
N SER A 51 -8.68 4.98 0.63
CA SER A 51 -9.89 5.77 0.36
C SER A 51 -10.95 5.51 1.45
N ARG A 52 -11.98 6.35 1.47
CA ARG A 52 -13.19 6.19 2.32
C ARG A 52 -14.25 5.28 1.69
N ASN A 53 -14.02 4.82 0.46
CA ASN A 53 -14.91 3.92 -0.25
C ASN A 53 -14.65 2.47 0.15
N GLU A 54 -15.58 1.85 0.87
CA GLU A 54 -15.50 0.43 1.21
C GLU A 54 -15.63 -0.48 -0.03
N GLN A 55 -16.46 -0.08 -1.00
CA GLN A 55 -16.75 -0.89 -2.18
C GLN A 55 -15.52 -1.02 -3.08
N GLY A 56 -15.05 -2.26 -3.25
CA GLY A 56 -13.86 -2.57 -4.05
C GLY A 56 -12.54 -2.38 -3.30
N SER A 57 -12.59 -2.16 -1.98
CA SER A 57 -11.42 -2.18 -1.12
C SER A 57 -10.98 -3.61 -0.77
N ILE A 58 -9.74 -3.75 -0.31
CA ILE A 58 -9.15 -5.05 0.05
C ILE A 58 -9.34 -5.32 1.54
N TYR A 59 -9.07 -4.32 2.39
CA TYR A 59 -9.26 -4.39 3.83
C TYR A 59 -9.37 -2.99 4.46
N SER A 60 -9.90 -2.93 5.68
CA SER A 60 -9.94 -1.72 6.50
C SER A 60 -8.73 -1.64 7.42
N VAL A 61 -8.25 -0.41 7.65
CA VAL A 61 -7.28 -0.07 8.71
C VAL A 61 -7.96 0.62 9.90
N GLY A 62 -9.30 0.51 9.99
CA GLY A 62 -10.11 1.17 11.01
C GLY A 62 -10.49 2.60 10.64
N GLY A 63 -11.40 3.16 11.44
CA GLY A 63 -11.84 4.55 11.33
C GLY A 63 -12.50 4.91 10.00
N GLY A 64 -13.04 3.93 9.25
CA GLY A 64 -13.63 4.13 7.92
C GLY A 64 -12.58 4.40 6.83
N ILE A 65 -11.35 3.91 7.01
CA ILE A 65 -10.27 3.99 6.01
C ILE A 65 -10.03 2.58 5.47
N TYR A 66 -9.88 2.48 4.16
CA TYR A 66 -9.73 1.22 3.46
C TYR A 66 -8.55 1.27 2.49
N VAL A 67 -7.85 0.14 2.35
CA VAL A 67 -6.73 -0.02 1.43
C VAL A 67 -7.24 -0.55 0.09
N MET A 68 -6.82 0.13 -0.98
CA MET A 68 -7.22 -0.17 -2.36
C MET A 68 -6.17 -1.00 -3.10
N GLY A 69 -4.92 -0.87 -2.69
CA GLY A 69 -3.77 -1.41 -3.40
C GLY A 69 -2.51 -0.65 -3.03
N GLN A 70 -1.42 -0.97 -3.72
CA GLN A 70 -0.11 -0.39 -3.45
C GLN A 70 0.71 -0.22 -4.72
N ILE A 71 1.61 0.76 -4.68
CA ILE A 71 2.36 1.19 -5.85
C ILE A 71 3.83 1.35 -5.47
N ARG A 72 4.71 0.69 -6.23
CA ARG A 72 6.16 0.79 -6.06
C ARG A 72 6.70 2.05 -6.70
N LEU A 73 7.44 2.85 -5.94
CA LEU A 73 8.07 4.09 -6.38
C LEU A 73 9.55 4.11 -5.96
N GLN A 74 10.32 5.02 -6.55
CA GLN A 74 11.68 5.29 -6.11
C GLN A 74 11.67 6.00 -4.75
N GLY A 75 12.58 5.64 -3.86
CA GLY A 75 12.68 6.22 -2.52
C GLY A 75 13.36 5.28 -1.53
N ARG A 76 13.09 5.48 -0.24
CA ARG A 76 13.65 4.64 0.83
C ARG A 76 12.73 4.57 2.04
N TYR A 77 12.86 3.53 2.84
CA TYR A 77 12.25 3.47 4.15
C TYR A 77 13.06 4.28 5.16
N ILE A 78 12.34 4.97 6.05
CA ILE A 78 12.88 5.54 7.28
C ILE A 78 12.08 4.89 8.42
N GLY A 79 12.71 3.94 9.10
CA GLY A 79 11.98 3.03 9.98
C GLY A 79 10.99 2.18 9.19
N ARG A 80 9.70 2.23 9.55
CA ARG A 80 8.63 1.43 8.91
C ARG A 80 7.91 2.15 7.77
N ILE A 81 8.23 3.43 7.55
CA ILE A 81 7.50 4.31 6.65
C ILE A 81 8.32 4.48 5.38
N PHE A 82 7.71 4.19 4.23
CA PHE A 82 8.30 4.47 2.94
C PHE A 82 8.22 5.98 2.64
N HIS A 83 9.35 6.56 2.27
CA HIS A 83 9.43 7.92 1.77
C HIS A 83 9.79 7.88 0.29
N PRO A 84 8.85 8.27 -0.61
CA PRO A 84 9.18 8.53 -2.00
C PRO A 84 10.32 9.55 -2.12
N LEU A 85 11.12 9.45 -3.17
CA LEU A 85 12.24 10.36 -3.41
C LEU A 85 11.76 11.83 -3.39
N GLY A 86 12.37 12.67 -2.55
CA GLY A 86 12.02 14.08 -2.37
C GLY A 86 10.91 14.34 -1.33
N TYR A 87 10.38 13.28 -0.71
CA TYR A 87 9.33 13.28 0.31
C TYR A 87 9.80 12.75 1.67
N GLU A 88 11.11 12.73 1.92
CA GLU A 88 11.69 12.36 3.21
C GLU A 88 11.17 13.28 4.31
N GLY A 89 10.59 12.68 5.37
CA GLY A 89 9.99 13.41 6.49
C GLY A 89 8.73 14.21 6.16
N LYS A 90 8.19 14.11 4.95
CA LYS A 90 6.97 14.82 4.53
C LYS A 90 5.76 13.91 4.56
N ASP A 91 4.60 14.49 4.88
CA ASP A 91 3.32 13.82 4.75
C ASP A 91 2.92 13.73 3.26
N ILE A 92 2.88 12.50 2.75
CA ILE A 92 2.47 12.22 1.37
C ILE A 92 0.95 12.11 1.20
N SER A 93 0.19 12.03 2.29
CA SER A 93 -1.28 11.91 2.25
C SER A 93 -1.95 13.16 1.71
N ALA A 94 -1.31 14.32 1.88
CA ALA A 94 -1.78 15.59 1.35
C ALA A 94 -1.33 15.87 -0.10
N ALA A 95 -0.27 15.22 -0.58
CA ALA A 95 0.37 15.57 -1.86
C ALA A 95 -0.48 15.20 -3.08
N VAL A 96 -0.68 16.18 -3.98
CA VAL A 96 -1.63 16.10 -5.11
C VAL A 96 -1.21 15.06 -6.13
N GLU A 97 0.04 15.08 -6.54
CA GLU A 97 0.90 13.90 -6.55
C GLU A 97 0.32 12.50 -6.49
N PHE A 98 0.48 11.96 -5.29
CA PHE A 98 0.16 10.60 -4.94
C PHE A 98 -1.35 10.39 -4.82
N LYS A 99 -2.12 11.44 -4.50
CA LYS A 99 -3.59 11.40 -4.66
C LYS A 99 -3.93 11.07 -6.10
N THR A 100 -3.44 11.86 -7.05
CA THR A 100 -3.71 11.67 -8.49
C THR A 100 -3.29 10.27 -8.93
N LEU A 101 -2.09 9.84 -8.52
CA LEU A 101 -1.58 8.50 -8.80
C LEU A 101 -2.52 7.39 -8.29
N CYS A 102 -2.98 7.45 -7.04
CA CYS A 102 -3.91 6.48 -6.48
C CYS A 102 -5.27 6.49 -7.20
N ASN A 103 -5.82 7.68 -7.46
CA ASN A 103 -7.10 7.85 -8.16
C ASN A 103 -7.08 7.32 -9.60
N GLN A 104 -5.94 7.42 -10.28
CA GLN A 104 -5.76 6.90 -11.65
C GLN A 104 -5.50 5.39 -11.66
N THR A 105 -4.83 4.87 -10.64
CA THR A 105 -4.40 3.46 -10.60
C THR A 105 -5.50 2.53 -10.12
N PHE A 106 -6.26 2.95 -9.10
CA PHE A 106 -7.28 2.09 -8.48
C PHE A 106 -8.67 2.72 -8.63
N ALA A 107 -9.58 2.03 -9.31
CA ALA A 107 -10.94 2.51 -9.53
C ALA A 107 -11.69 2.79 -8.21
N ALA A 108 -11.49 1.94 -7.19
CA ALA A 108 -12.08 2.10 -5.86
C ALA A 108 -11.55 3.33 -5.09
N ALA A 109 -10.37 3.85 -5.48
CA ALA A 109 -9.80 5.06 -4.92
C ALA A 109 -10.30 6.35 -5.60
N ARG A 110 -11.04 6.26 -6.72
CA ARG A 110 -11.36 7.42 -7.56
C ARG A 110 -12.17 8.49 -6.79
N ASN A 111 -11.82 9.76 -7.03
CA ASN A 111 -12.40 10.97 -6.44
C ASN A 111 -12.24 11.13 -4.92
N GLY A 112 -11.36 10.37 -4.28
CA GLY A 112 -11.18 10.46 -2.82
C GLY A 112 -9.95 9.75 -2.28
N GLY A 113 -9.10 9.21 -3.16
CA GLY A 113 -7.93 8.44 -2.77
C GLY A 113 -6.75 9.30 -2.36
N TRP A 114 -5.97 8.80 -1.41
CA TRP A 114 -4.69 9.36 -1.00
C TRP A 114 -3.66 8.25 -0.78
N ALA A 115 -2.40 8.64 -0.64
CA ALA A 115 -1.30 7.71 -0.39
C ALA A 115 -0.79 7.81 1.04
N GLY A 116 -0.20 6.73 1.55
CA GLY A 116 0.59 6.77 2.77
C GLY A 116 1.75 5.77 2.71
N GLY A 117 2.84 6.14 3.36
CA GLY A 117 4.07 5.35 3.39
C GLY A 117 4.10 4.33 4.51
N ASP A 118 3.17 4.40 5.46
CA ASP A 118 3.05 3.41 6.53
C ASP A 118 2.42 2.12 5.97
N THR A 119 3.28 1.31 5.37
CA THR A 119 2.99 -0.03 4.85
C THR A 119 3.55 -1.09 5.78
N GLY A 120 3.92 -0.70 7.01
CA GLY A 120 4.46 -1.60 8.03
C GLY A 120 5.84 -2.18 7.70
N GLY A 121 6.64 -1.52 6.85
CA GLY A 121 7.93 -2.05 6.37
C GLY A 121 7.79 -3.38 5.63
N TRP A 122 6.64 -3.59 4.97
CA TRP A 122 6.30 -4.80 4.22
C TRP A 122 6.29 -6.08 5.01
N PHE A 123 5.58 -6.09 6.14
CA PHE A 123 5.43 -7.28 6.97
C PHE A 123 6.79 -7.87 7.44
N GLY A 124 7.85 -7.05 7.46
CA GLY A 124 9.21 -7.50 7.81
C GLY A 124 10.00 -8.13 6.65
N ILE A 125 9.64 -7.87 5.40
CA ILE A 125 10.35 -8.39 4.21
C ILE A 125 11.57 -7.54 3.82
N GLU A 126 11.66 -6.28 4.27
CA GLU A 126 12.79 -5.38 3.96
C GLU A 126 13.90 -5.33 5.02
#